data_AF-A0A9W6WVI2-F1
#
_entry.id   AF-A0A9W6WVI2-F1
#
_cell.length_a   1.000
_cell.length_b   1.000
_cell.length_c   1.000
_cell.angle_alpha   90.00
_cell.angle_beta   90.00
_cell.angle_gamma   90.00
#
_symmetry.space_group_name_H-M   'P 1'
#
loop_
_entity.id
_entity.type
_entity.pdbx_description
1 polymer ?
#
loop_
_entity_poly.entity_id
_entity_poly.type
_entity_poly.pdbx_seq_one_letter_code
_entity_poly.pdbx_strand_id
1 'polypeptide(L)'
;MLSEEDKANPVSIRYWFELIDTNEDGVLRADEMRVFYRHQIHRMECLGHEVVPFEDILCQMSDLLHPENEGEFYHKDFIRPDKIRVSGVFFNVLFNLSKFIEFEQRDPFLLRQQLAEPELTDWDRYARAEYARLAMEEESRDEDTAMDIDTMDGWYVSDEQEDDAPEGSGAADGASSSSEARTVEAPF
;
A
#
# COMPACT_ATOMS: atom_id res chain seq x y z
N MET A 1 29.54 -1.62 2.33
CA MET A 1 28.37 -1.41 3.22
C MET A 1 27.39 -0.40 2.63
N LEU A 2 27.78 0.83 2.30
CA LEU A 2 26.88 1.78 1.60
C LEU A 2 26.27 1.21 0.30
N SER A 3 27.08 0.63 -0.60
CA SER A 3 26.60 0.07 -1.89
C SER A 3 25.71 -1.17 -1.79
N GLU A 4 25.55 -1.79 -0.61
CA GLU A 4 24.61 -2.89 -0.40
C GLU A 4 23.19 -2.36 -0.12
N GLU A 5 23.14 -1.27 0.65
CA GLU A 5 21.93 -0.58 1.07
C GLU A 5 21.36 0.23 -0.09
N ASP A 6 22.16 1.12 -0.68
CA ASP A 6 21.81 1.92 -1.85
C ASP A 6 22.43 1.33 -3.12
N LYS A 7 21.58 0.66 -3.92
CA LYS A 7 21.93 0.16 -5.27
C LYS A 7 21.40 1.06 -6.40
N ALA A 8 20.91 2.26 -6.09
CA ALA A 8 20.50 3.28 -7.04
C ALA A 8 21.57 4.37 -7.24
N ASN A 9 22.57 4.46 -6.36
CA ASN A 9 23.74 5.32 -6.56
C ASN A 9 24.58 4.87 -7.78
N PRO A 10 24.97 5.78 -8.71
CA PRO A 10 25.82 5.44 -9.86
C PRO A 10 27.11 4.69 -9.50
N VAL A 11 27.74 5.00 -8.37
CA VAL A 11 28.96 4.34 -7.90
C VAL A 11 28.69 2.89 -7.50
N SER A 12 27.53 2.65 -6.88
CA SER A 12 27.10 1.33 -6.46
C SER A 12 26.63 0.50 -7.65
N ILE A 13 25.89 1.08 -8.58
CA ILE A 13 25.50 0.45 -9.86
C ILE A 13 26.74 -0.06 -10.59
N ARG A 14 27.77 0.78 -10.72
CA ARG A 14 29.04 0.40 -11.35
C ARG A 14 29.71 -0.78 -10.64
N TYR A 15 29.80 -0.75 -9.32
CA TYR A 15 30.37 -1.85 -8.53
C TYR A 15 29.63 -3.18 -8.74
N TRP A 16 28.29 -3.16 -8.79
CA TRP A 16 27.50 -4.37 -9.02
C TRP A 16 27.56 -4.86 -10.46
N PHE A 17 27.66 -3.95 -11.42
CA PHE A 17 27.87 -4.27 -12.83
C PHE A 17 29.21 -5.00 -13.01
N GLU A 18 30.32 -4.41 -12.53
CA GLU A 18 31.67 -4.98 -12.56
C GLU A 18 31.80 -6.29 -11.75
N LEU A 19 30.82 -6.66 -10.91
CA LEU A 19 30.79 -7.92 -10.18
C LEU A 19 30.05 -9.05 -10.94
N ILE A 20 29.14 -8.69 -11.86
CA ILE A 20 28.39 -9.65 -12.69
C ILE A 20 29.10 -9.89 -14.03
N ASP A 21 29.75 -8.85 -14.56
CA ASP A 21 30.58 -8.89 -15.77
C ASP A 21 31.82 -9.75 -15.50
N THR A 22 31.68 -11.06 -15.71
CA THR A 22 32.71 -12.07 -15.44
C THR A 22 33.65 -12.29 -16.61
N ASN A 23 33.27 -11.83 -17.80
CA ASN A 23 34.06 -11.91 -19.02
C ASN A 23 34.83 -10.61 -19.35
N GLU A 24 34.55 -9.52 -18.62
CA GLU A 24 35.10 -8.17 -18.77
C GLU A 24 34.81 -7.53 -20.15
N ASP A 25 33.70 -7.90 -20.81
CA ASP A 25 33.28 -7.39 -22.13
C ASP A 25 32.38 -6.13 -22.07
N GLY A 26 31.88 -5.78 -20.89
CA GLY A 26 31.01 -4.62 -20.67
C GLY A 26 29.54 -4.82 -21.01
N VAL A 27 29.08 -6.06 -21.19
CA VAL A 27 27.71 -6.43 -21.56
C VAL A 27 27.20 -7.60 -20.73
N LEU A 28 26.31 -7.34 -19.76
CA LEU A 28 25.73 -8.43 -18.99
C LEU A 28 24.76 -9.24 -19.86
N ARG A 29 24.99 -10.55 -19.91
CA ARG A 29 24.21 -11.50 -20.71
C ARG A 29 23.53 -12.56 -19.86
N ALA A 30 22.57 -13.25 -20.48
CA ALA A 30 21.73 -14.26 -19.84
C ALA A 30 22.52 -15.43 -19.22
N ASP A 31 23.68 -15.79 -19.77
CA ASP A 31 24.55 -16.85 -19.25
C ASP A 31 25.23 -16.45 -17.93
N GLU A 32 25.77 -15.24 -17.84
CA GLU A 32 26.37 -14.71 -16.60
C GLU A 32 25.32 -14.54 -15.50
N MET A 33 24.20 -13.88 -15.82
CA MET A 33 23.08 -13.70 -14.89
C MET A 33 22.57 -15.04 -14.35
N ARG A 34 22.50 -16.09 -15.19
CA ARG A 34 22.04 -17.43 -14.79
C ARG A 34 22.98 -18.11 -13.79
N VAL A 35 24.29 -17.85 -13.85
CA VAL A 35 25.25 -18.38 -12.85
C VAL A 35 24.88 -17.89 -11.45
N PHE A 36 24.64 -16.59 -11.28
CA PHE A 36 24.25 -16.00 -10.00
C PHE A 36 22.83 -16.41 -9.59
N TYR A 37 21.85 -16.34 -10.51
CA TYR A 37 20.46 -16.65 -10.20
C TYR A 37 20.26 -18.11 -9.74
N ARG A 38 21.05 -19.06 -10.23
CA ARG A 38 21.03 -20.45 -9.73
C ARG A 38 21.29 -20.56 -8.23
N HIS A 39 22.12 -19.69 -7.64
CA HIS A 39 22.33 -19.66 -6.19
C HIS A 39 21.12 -19.09 -5.45
N GLN A 40 20.36 -18.18 -6.08
CA GLN A 40 19.15 -17.60 -5.52
C GLN A 40 18.01 -18.63 -5.49
N ILE A 41 17.81 -19.39 -6.57
CA ILE A 41 16.87 -20.53 -6.63
C ILE A 41 17.12 -21.49 -5.45
N HIS A 42 18.37 -21.94 -5.26
CA HIS A 42 18.69 -22.86 -4.17
C HIS A 42 18.36 -22.30 -2.77
N ARG A 43 18.53 -20.99 -2.57
CA ARG A 43 18.18 -20.34 -1.30
C ARG A 43 16.66 -20.19 -1.12
N MET A 44 15.90 -19.95 -2.19
CA MET A 44 14.43 -19.93 -2.18
C MET A 44 13.89 -21.32 -1.80
N GLU A 45 14.39 -22.38 -2.44
CA GLU A 45 14.04 -23.77 -2.13
C GLU A 45 14.30 -24.10 -0.65
N CYS A 46 15.47 -23.73 -0.12
CA CYS A 46 15.83 -23.95 1.29
C CYS A 46 14.91 -23.21 2.29
N LEU A 47 14.26 -22.13 1.86
CA LEU A 47 13.32 -21.34 2.66
C LEU A 47 11.84 -21.70 2.38
N GLY A 48 11.57 -22.60 1.43
CA GLY A 48 10.21 -22.97 1.03
C GLY A 48 9.47 -21.91 0.21
N HIS A 49 10.19 -20.98 -0.43
CA HIS A 49 9.60 -20.03 -1.36
C HIS A 49 9.39 -20.67 -2.75
N GLU A 50 8.36 -20.23 -3.45
CA GLU A 50 8.17 -20.54 -4.87
C GLU A 50 9.31 -19.94 -5.70
N VAL A 51 9.77 -20.68 -6.70
CA VAL A 51 10.90 -20.31 -7.56
C VAL A 51 10.39 -19.82 -8.91
N VAL A 52 10.86 -18.64 -9.32
CA VAL A 52 10.54 -18.08 -10.64
C VAL A 52 11.53 -18.65 -11.67
N PRO A 53 11.08 -19.09 -12.87
CA PRO A 53 11.98 -19.45 -13.96
C PRO A 53 12.93 -18.30 -14.33
N PHE A 54 14.17 -18.63 -14.66
CA PHE A 54 15.17 -17.62 -15.04
C PHE A 54 14.74 -16.84 -16.29
N GLU A 55 14.06 -17.52 -17.21
CA GLU A 55 13.53 -16.96 -18.45
C GLU A 55 12.51 -15.85 -18.17
N ASP A 56 11.64 -16.04 -17.18
CA ASP A 56 10.66 -15.02 -16.75
C ASP A 56 11.36 -13.84 -16.06
N ILE A 57 12.36 -14.11 -15.22
CA ILE A 57 13.21 -13.07 -14.61
C ILE A 57 13.95 -12.26 -15.67
N LEU A 58 14.50 -12.90 -16.71
CA LEU A 58 15.19 -12.21 -17.80
C LEU A 58 14.23 -11.27 -18.54
N CYS A 59 13.02 -11.74 -18.88
CA CYS A 59 11.96 -10.90 -19.44
C CYS A 59 11.62 -9.72 -18.52
N GLN A 60 11.39 -9.96 -17.23
CA GLN A 60 11.13 -8.87 -16.27
C GLN A 60 12.27 -7.84 -16.19
N MET A 61 13.54 -8.27 -16.27
CA MET A 61 14.68 -7.36 -16.27
C MET A 61 14.79 -6.56 -17.58
N SER A 62 14.47 -7.18 -18.72
CA SER A 62 14.34 -6.50 -20.01
C SER A 62 13.18 -5.50 -20.01
N ASP A 63 12.03 -5.82 -19.42
CA ASP A 63 10.90 -4.91 -19.23
C ASP A 63 11.20 -3.80 -18.22
N LEU A 64 12.00 -4.07 -17.19
CA LEU A 64 12.36 -3.04 -16.20
C LEU A 64 13.25 -1.96 -16.85
N LEU A 65 14.31 -2.40 -17.52
CA LEU A 65 15.32 -1.51 -18.06
C LEU A 65 14.96 -1.00 -19.47
N HIS A 66 14.34 -1.80 -20.33
CA HIS A 66 14.24 -1.54 -21.78
C HIS A 66 15.64 -1.23 -22.38
N PRO A 67 16.55 -2.22 -22.46
CA PRO A 67 17.84 -2.03 -23.14
C PRO A 67 17.66 -1.79 -24.65
N GLU A 68 18.68 -1.23 -25.30
CA GLU A 68 18.66 -0.98 -26.76
C GLU A 68 18.71 -2.28 -27.58
N ASN A 69 19.43 -3.28 -27.08
CA ASN A 69 19.51 -4.63 -27.63
C ASN A 69 18.83 -5.60 -26.64
N GLU A 70 17.91 -6.42 -27.12
CA GLU A 70 17.19 -7.38 -26.26
C GLU A 70 18.14 -8.47 -25.71
N GLY A 71 18.10 -8.70 -24.40
CA GLY A 71 18.98 -9.65 -23.71
C GLY A 71 20.44 -9.19 -23.50
N GLU A 72 20.78 -7.95 -23.86
CA GLU A 72 22.11 -7.35 -23.64
C GLU A 72 21.99 -6.10 -22.75
N PHE A 73 22.54 -6.13 -21.54
CA PHE A 73 22.46 -5.00 -20.61
C PHE A 73 23.82 -4.31 -20.47
N TYR A 74 23.92 -3.08 -20.95
CA TYR A 74 25.12 -2.25 -20.83
C TYR A 74 25.05 -1.37 -19.58
N HIS A 75 26.18 -0.97 -19.02
CA HIS A 75 26.22 -0.06 -17.86
C HIS A 75 25.40 1.24 -18.08
N LYS A 76 25.36 1.77 -19.32
CA LYS A 76 24.54 2.93 -19.71
C LYS A 76 23.05 2.74 -19.39
N ASP A 77 22.55 1.51 -19.48
CA ASP A 77 21.12 1.20 -19.38
C ASP A 77 20.62 1.34 -17.94
N PHE A 78 21.50 1.09 -16.97
CA PHE A 78 21.23 1.19 -15.53
C PHE A 78 21.32 2.62 -14.98
N ILE A 79 22.06 3.52 -15.63
CA ILE A 79 22.28 4.90 -15.14
C ILE A 79 21.38 5.95 -15.79
N ARG A 80 20.42 5.54 -16.64
CA ARG A 80 19.43 6.45 -17.23
C ARG A 80 18.56 7.10 -16.13
N PRO A 81 18.25 8.41 -16.20
CA PRO A 81 17.55 9.12 -15.12
C PRO A 81 16.21 8.51 -14.69
N ASP A 82 15.45 7.95 -15.64
CA ASP A 82 14.16 7.28 -15.42
C ASP A 82 14.31 5.85 -14.87
N LYS A 83 15.46 5.19 -15.10
CA LYS A 83 15.72 3.80 -14.69
C LYS A 83 16.54 3.68 -13.41
N ILE A 84 17.38 4.67 -13.10
CA ILE A 84 18.40 4.58 -12.05
C ILE A 84 17.85 4.19 -10.67
N ARG A 85 16.63 4.64 -10.33
CA ARG A 85 15.93 4.30 -9.08
C ARG A 85 15.50 2.84 -9.01
N VAL A 86 15.20 2.21 -10.15
CA VAL A 86 14.77 0.80 -10.23
C VAL A 86 15.91 -0.16 -10.60
N SER A 87 17.01 0.32 -11.15
CA SER A 87 18.22 -0.46 -11.47
C SER A 87 18.73 -1.31 -10.29
N GLY A 88 18.53 -0.85 -9.05
CA GLY A 88 18.87 -1.60 -7.85
C GLY A 88 18.14 -2.94 -7.71
N VAL A 89 16.95 -3.09 -8.30
CA VAL A 89 16.17 -4.35 -8.30
C VAL A 89 16.93 -5.45 -9.03
N PHE A 90 17.47 -5.17 -10.22
CA PHE A 90 18.24 -6.14 -11.03
C PHE A 90 19.37 -6.79 -10.22
N PHE A 91 20.14 -5.98 -9.49
CA PHE A 91 21.22 -6.47 -8.64
C PHE A 91 20.72 -7.22 -7.39
N ASN A 92 19.56 -6.83 -6.83
CA ASN A 92 18.96 -7.54 -5.71
C ASN A 92 18.46 -8.94 -6.11
N VAL A 93 17.83 -9.08 -7.29
CA VAL A 93 17.40 -10.37 -7.86
C VAL A 93 18.54 -11.39 -7.85
N LEU A 94 19.75 -10.96 -8.25
CA LEU A 94 20.91 -11.84 -8.39
C LEU A 94 21.67 -12.13 -7.08
N PHE A 95 21.72 -11.20 -6.12
CA PHE A 95 22.56 -11.35 -4.90
C PHE A 95 21.80 -11.24 -3.56
N ASN A 96 20.78 -10.38 -3.48
CA ASN A 96 20.11 -10.03 -2.23
C ASN A 96 18.71 -10.62 -2.18
N LEU A 97 18.63 -11.89 -1.74
CA LEU A 97 17.39 -12.65 -1.65
C LEU A 97 16.28 -11.96 -0.84
N SER A 98 16.62 -11.29 0.27
CA SER A 98 15.61 -10.58 1.09
C SER A 98 14.95 -9.46 0.29
N LYS A 99 15.75 -8.59 -0.34
CA LYS A 99 15.25 -7.51 -1.20
C LYS A 99 14.57 -8.03 -2.48
N PHE A 100 14.93 -9.23 -2.96
CA PHE A 100 14.23 -9.90 -4.05
C PHE A 100 12.83 -10.36 -3.64
N ILE A 101 12.69 -11.06 -2.50
CA ILE A 101 11.39 -11.51 -2.00
C ILE A 101 10.46 -10.30 -1.71
N GLU A 102 11.00 -9.22 -1.15
CA GLU A 102 10.28 -7.94 -0.96
C GLU A 102 9.86 -7.25 -2.27
N PHE A 103 10.49 -7.59 -3.40
CA PHE A 103 10.13 -7.10 -4.72
C PHE A 103 9.03 -7.98 -5.34
N GLU A 104 9.17 -9.31 -5.32
CA GLU A 104 8.15 -10.25 -5.83
C GLU A 104 6.81 -10.15 -5.09
N GLN A 105 6.84 -9.82 -3.79
CA GLN A 105 5.63 -9.62 -2.98
C GLN A 105 5.01 -8.21 -3.12
N ARG A 106 5.62 -7.32 -3.90
CA ARG A 106 5.19 -5.91 -4.01
C ARG A 106 4.02 -5.77 -4.99
N ASP A 107 3.09 -4.87 -4.69
CA ASP A 107 1.96 -4.58 -5.58
C ASP A 107 2.44 -4.09 -6.97
N PRO A 108 2.13 -4.80 -8.07
CA PRO A 108 2.47 -4.37 -9.42
C PRO A 108 1.85 -3.03 -9.84
N PHE A 109 0.80 -2.55 -9.17
CA PHE A 109 0.26 -1.20 -9.40
C PHE A 109 1.20 -0.13 -8.84
N LEU A 110 1.71 -0.32 -7.62
CA LEU A 110 2.63 0.60 -6.96
C LEU A 110 3.93 0.78 -7.77
N LEU A 111 4.47 -0.30 -8.32
CA LEU A 111 5.66 -0.25 -9.19
C LEU A 111 5.41 0.55 -10.48
N ARG A 112 4.24 0.37 -11.11
CA ARG A 112 3.85 1.16 -12.30
C ARG A 112 3.69 2.64 -11.96
N GLN A 113 3.11 2.98 -10.81
CA GLN A 113 3.02 4.36 -10.35
C GLN A 113 4.42 4.96 -10.02
N GLN A 114 5.35 4.15 -9.54
CA GLN A 114 6.74 4.57 -9.35
C GLN A 114 7.41 4.94 -10.68
N LEU A 115 7.26 4.10 -11.70
CA LEU A 115 7.78 4.34 -13.05
C LEU A 115 7.07 5.50 -13.79
N ALA A 116 5.79 5.74 -13.53
CA ALA A 116 4.99 6.77 -14.21
C ALA A 116 5.21 8.21 -13.69
N GLU A 117 5.63 8.38 -12.43
CA GLU A 117 5.83 9.68 -11.78
C GLU A 117 7.31 9.88 -11.33
N PRO A 118 8.32 9.80 -12.23
CA PRO A 118 9.73 9.78 -11.83
C PRO A 118 10.18 11.02 -11.02
N GLU A 119 9.53 12.17 -11.26
CA GLU A 119 9.75 13.44 -10.56
C GLU A 119 9.42 13.40 -9.05
N LEU A 120 8.60 12.45 -8.59
CA LEU A 120 8.19 12.36 -7.19
C LEU A 120 9.15 11.52 -6.35
N THR A 121 9.72 12.11 -5.30
CA THR A 121 10.57 11.39 -4.35
C THR A 121 9.75 10.39 -3.52
N ASP A 122 10.43 9.45 -2.87
CA ASP A 122 9.74 8.49 -1.98
C ASP A 122 9.11 9.18 -0.77
N TRP A 123 9.67 10.32 -0.32
CA TRP A 123 9.06 11.16 0.71
C TRP A 123 7.78 11.83 0.22
N ASP A 124 7.77 12.39 -0.99
CA ASP A 124 6.57 13.02 -1.56
C ASP A 124 5.43 11.99 -1.75
N ARG A 125 5.78 10.75 -2.12
CA ARG A 125 4.83 9.64 -2.26
C ARG A 125 4.26 9.23 -0.91
N TYR A 126 5.12 9.04 0.09
CA TYR A 126 4.72 8.74 1.45
C TYR A 126 3.82 9.85 2.03
N ALA A 127 4.25 11.11 1.91
CA ALA A 127 3.49 12.27 2.35
C ALA A 127 2.13 12.34 1.65
N ARG A 128 2.06 12.17 0.33
CA ARG A 128 0.78 12.17 -0.41
C ARG A 128 -0.16 11.05 0.06
N ALA A 129 0.36 9.83 0.25
CA ALA A 129 -0.44 8.70 0.73
C ALA A 129 -0.96 8.95 2.14
N GLU A 130 -0.13 9.49 3.03
CA GLU A 130 -0.49 9.78 4.41
C GLU A 130 -1.46 10.98 4.51
N TYR A 131 -1.28 12.02 3.71
CA TYR A 131 -2.26 13.12 3.60
C TYR A 131 -3.60 12.63 3.07
N ALA A 132 -3.63 11.73 2.09
CA ALA A 132 -4.88 11.15 1.60
C ALA A 132 -5.58 10.28 2.67
N ARG A 133 -4.81 9.48 3.43
CA ARG A 133 -5.33 8.69 4.55
C ARG A 133 -5.92 9.58 5.65
N LEU A 134 -5.19 10.62 6.05
CA LEU A 134 -5.64 11.58 7.07
C LEU A 134 -6.88 12.36 6.63
N ALA A 135 -6.98 12.75 5.35
CA ALA A 135 -8.16 13.42 4.82
C ALA A 135 -9.41 12.52 4.86
N MET A 136 -9.29 11.22 4.52
CA MET A 136 -10.39 10.26 4.65
C MET A 136 -10.79 10.03 6.12
N GLU A 137 -9.83 10.04 7.04
CA GLU A 137 -10.08 9.93 8.48
C GLU A 137 -10.70 11.21 9.09
N GLU A 138 -10.49 12.38 8.48
CA GLU A 138 -11.15 13.64 8.85
C GLU A 138 -12.58 13.67 8.30
N GLU A 139 -12.78 13.33 7.02
CA GLU A 139 -14.09 13.28 6.36
C GLU A 139 -15.04 12.29 7.05
N SER A 140 -14.56 11.10 7.43
CA SER A 140 -15.32 10.13 8.24
C SER A 140 -15.72 10.65 9.63
N ARG A 141 -14.90 11.51 10.25
CA ARG A 141 -15.19 12.07 11.58
C ARG A 141 -16.13 13.26 11.50
N ASP A 142 -16.09 14.01 10.40
CA ASP A 142 -17.05 15.06 10.11
C ASP A 142 -18.44 14.46 9.76
N GLU A 143 -18.48 13.32 9.06
CA GLU A 143 -19.72 12.55 8.85
C GLU A 143 -20.34 12.04 10.17
N ASP A 144 -19.53 11.41 11.04
CA ASP A 144 -19.98 10.98 12.38
C ASP A 144 -20.48 12.18 13.21
N THR A 145 -19.74 13.29 13.21
CA THR A 145 -20.10 14.51 13.98
C THR A 145 -21.35 15.20 13.42
N ALA A 146 -21.57 15.15 12.10
CA ALA A 146 -22.79 15.67 11.47
C ALA A 146 -24.02 14.80 11.81
N MET A 147 -23.87 13.47 11.83
CA MET A 147 -24.95 12.56 12.23
C MET A 147 -25.34 12.73 13.71
N ASP A 148 -24.39 13.03 14.60
CA ASP A 148 -24.70 13.38 15.99
C ASP A 148 -25.49 14.70 16.12
N ILE A 149 -25.21 15.70 15.29
CA ILE A 149 -25.82 17.05 15.41
C ILE A 149 -27.31 17.08 15.02
N ASP A 150 -27.70 16.35 13.96
CA ASP A 150 -29.09 16.31 13.45
C ASP A 150 -30.05 15.61 14.42
N THR A 151 -29.55 14.83 15.39
CA THR A 151 -30.39 14.16 16.40
C THR A 151 -30.80 15.05 17.58
N MET A 152 -30.25 16.25 17.72
CA MET A 152 -30.42 17.07 18.92
C MET A 152 -31.56 18.12 18.83
N ASP A 153 -32.04 18.45 17.63
CA ASP A 153 -33.00 19.57 17.40
C ASP A 153 -34.49 19.21 17.65
N GLY A 154 -34.77 18.01 18.19
CA GLY A 154 -36.12 17.46 18.32
C GLY A 154 -36.87 17.67 19.65
N TRP A 155 -36.26 18.31 20.66
CA TRP A 155 -36.76 18.28 22.06
C TRP A 155 -37.38 19.60 22.57
N TYR A 156 -38.05 20.39 21.72
CA TYR A 156 -38.74 21.61 22.17
C TYR A 156 -40.06 21.95 21.45
N VAL A 157 -41.14 21.22 21.79
CA VAL A 157 -42.54 21.67 21.60
C VAL A 157 -43.38 21.24 22.82
N SER A 158 -44.29 22.11 23.25
CA SER A 158 -45.07 22.06 24.50
C SER A 158 -46.50 21.47 24.33
N ASP A 159 -47.31 21.63 25.40
CA ASP A 159 -48.79 21.58 25.51
C ASP A 159 -49.33 20.23 26.06
N GLU A 160 -50.02 20.11 27.22
CA GLU A 160 -51.14 20.80 27.91
C GLU A 160 -52.54 20.14 27.69
N GLN A 161 -53.41 20.19 28.72
CA GLN A 161 -54.89 20.00 28.72
C GLN A 161 -55.49 18.54 28.72
N GLU A 162 -56.68 18.20 29.28
CA GLU A 162 -57.35 18.42 30.60
C GLU A 162 -58.62 17.48 30.74
N ASP A 163 -59.36 17.56 31.86
CA ASP A 163 -60.77 17.11 32.12
C ASP A 163 -61.17 15.60 32.24
N ASP A 164 -62.14 15.14 33.07
CA ASP A 164 -62.77 15.61 34.33
C ASP A 164 -63.55 14.41 35.04
N ALA A 165 -64.09 14.61 36.25
CA ALA A 165 -64.51 13.63 37.29
C ALA A 165 -66.01 13.20 37.25
N PRO A 166 -66.78 12.84 38.33
CA PRO A 166 -66.57 12.73 39.81
C PRO A 166 -66.94 11.31 40.38
N GLU A 167 -67.18 10.98 41.66
CA GLU A 167 -67.24 11.69 42.97
C GLU A 167 -66.97 10.72 44.17
N GLY A 168 -66.50 11.23 45.32
CA GLY A 168 -66.86 10.79 46.69
C GLY A 168 -66.17 9.54 47.32
N SER A 169 -65.53 9.59 48.49
CA SER A 169 -65.20 10.71 49.41
C SER A 169 -64.12 10.29 50.42
N GLY A 170 -63.15 11.15 50.77
CA GLY A 170 -62.30 10.91 51.97
C GLY A 170 -60.82 11.30 51.94
N ALA A 171 -60.50 12.58 51.65
CA ALA A 171 -59.31 13.32 52.11
C ALA A 171 -57.94 12.60 52.23
N ALA A 172 -57.04 12.85 51.26
CA ALA A 172 -55.68 13.38 51.48
C ALA A 172 -55.02 13.72 50.13
N ASP A 173 -54.47 14.94 50.02
CA ASP A 173 -54.01 15.61 48.79
C ASP A 173 -52.96 14.86 47.93
N GLY A 174 -53.10 14.93 46.59
CA GLY A 174 -51.96 14.98 45.65
C GLY A 174 -51.63 13.77 44.74
N ALA A 175 -52.47 13.50 43.73
CA ALA A 175 -52.21 12.85 42.41
C ALA A 175 -50.94 11.95 42.19
N SER A 176 -51.10 10.64 41.92
CA SER A 176 -51.19 10.00 40.57
C SER A 176 -49.86 9.95 39.77
N SER A 177 -49.19 8.82 39.50
CA SER A 177 -49.53 7.62 38.66
C SER A 177 -49.47 7.88 37.13
N SER A 178 -49.11 6.95 36.22
CA SER A 178 -48.43 5.63 36.27
C SER A 178 -48.18 5.06 34.85
N SER A 179 -47.38 3.98 34.72
CA SER A 179 -47.46 2.86 33.73
C SER A 179 -47.67 3.16 32.22
N GLU A 180 -46.72 2.89 31.33
CA GLU A 180 -46.40 1.60 30.67
C GLU A 180 -47.28 1.14 29.48
N ALA A 181 -46.60 0.76 28.38
CA ALA A 181 -47.03 -0.14 27.27
C ALA A 181 -48.18 0.35 26.34
N ARG A 182 -48.18 0.08 25.02
CA ARG A 182 -47.91 -1.22 24.37
C ARG A 182 -47.74 -1.12 22.82
N THR A 183 -47.11 -2.14 22.25
CA THR A 183 -46.93 -2.47 20.81
C THR A 183 -48.19 -2.45 19.92
N VAL A 184 -48.04 -2.05 18.65
CA VAL A 184 -48.76 -2.62 17.48
C VAL A 184 -47.82 -2.69 16.26
N GLU A 185 -48.06 -3.65 15.36
CA GLU A 185 -47.20 -4.10 14.24
C GLU A 185 -47.08 -3.14 13.03
N ALA A 186 -46.07 -3.40 12.19
CA ALA A 186 -45.89 -2.81 10.86
C ALA A 186 -46.40 -3.77 9.74
N PRO A 187 -46.90 -3.23 8.60
CA PRO A 187 -47.19 -4.03 7.41
C PRO A 187 -46.02 -4.03 6.40
N PHE A 188 -45.76 -5.24 5.87
CA PHE A 188 -45.06 -5.62 4.62
C PHE A 188 -44.34 -4.56 3.77
#